data_AF-A0A951KZ56-F1
#
_entry.id   AF-A0A951KZ56-F1
#
_cell.length_a   1.000
_cell.length_b   1.000
_cell.length_c   1.000
_cell.angle_alpha   90.00
_cell.angle_beta   90.00
_cell.angle_gamma   90.00
#
_symmetry.space_group_name_H-M   'P 1'
#
loop_
_entity.id
_entity.type
_entity.pdbx_description
1 polymer ?
#
loop_
_entity_poly.entity_id
_entity_poly.type
_entity_poly.pdbx_seq_one_letter_code
_entity_poly.pdbx_strand_id
1 'polypeptide(L)'
;MPGRSLCDTYQDRYRARNDIRAHKGIEPASVKTYVGFVRAERERAAGAYVLRPVSGTLRLELQYLLQHEVDMGRQVNPRRFNDFVALVSGQSSRSLLSRSAQEWPLVADGARRYAALGALLAYAHERLCELRDGAADPWAPDRWRMARLPLGAECAHDKTRSLNFGAIRRGWLRELLKRWARYRLQSGTMAPQGVSHALWSFKELERFCDLSDVELADAEQLSRPLLEGFLDRLGNPAFRAGHRFAAERRRCEVLG
;
A
#
# COMPACT_ATOMS: atom_id res chain seq x y z
N MET A 1 -7.79 53.51 19.37
CA MET A 1 -6.96 52.47 20.01
C MET A 1 -7.13 51.17 19.22
N PRO A 2 -6.18 50.79 18.35
CA PRO A 2 -6.33 49.56 17.56
C PRO A 2 -6.24 48.34 18.49
N GLY A 3 -7.26 47.47 18.43
CA GLY A 3 -7.51 46.40 19.37
C GLY A 3 -6.39 45.37 19.44
N ARG A 4 -5.96 45.04 20.66
CA ARG A 4 -5.05 43.92 20.92
C ARG A 4 -5.69 42.63 20.38
N SER A 5 -5.03 41.99 19.42
CA SER A 5 -5.50 40.74 18.80
C SER A 5 -5.30 39.49 19.68
N LEU A 6 -4.62 39.62 20.82
CA LEU A 6 -4.29 38.56 21.77
C LEU A 6 -4.43 39.10 23.21
N CYS A 7 -4.78 38.24 24.17
CA CYS A 7 -4.66 38.60 25.59
C CYS A 7 -3.19 38.54 26.06
N ASP A 8 -2.89 39.21 27.16
CA ASP A 8 -1.51 39.44 27.62
C ASP A 8 -0.71 38.14 27.80
N THR A 9 -1.31 37.08 28.36
CA THR A 9 -0.68 35.75 28.49
C THR A 9 -0.34 35.12 27.12
N TYR A 10 -1.18 35.30 26.11
CA TYR A 10 -0.91 34.80 24.76
C TYR A 10 0.12 35.67 24.03
N GLN A 11 0.18 36.96 24.35
CA GLN A 11 1.16 37.88 23.79
C GLN A 11 2.58 37.59 24.32
N ASP A 12 2.73 37.28 25.61
CA ASP A 12 4.01 36.88 26.19
C ASP A 12 4.52 35.55 25.64
N ARG A 13 3.62 34.56 25.51
CA ARG A 13 3.94 33.27 24.86
C ARG A 13 4.28 33.41 23.38
N TYR A 14 3.63 34.32 22.67
CA TYR A 14 3.96 34.64 21.28
C TYR A 14 5.37 35.22 21.16
N ARG A 15 5.72 36.19 22.02
CA ARG A 15 7.05 36.83 22.08
C ARG A 15 8.14 35.80 22.38
N ALA A 16 8.01 35.06 23.48
CA ALA A 16 9.00 34.05 23.87
C ALA A 16 9.24 32.99 22.77
N ARG A 17 8.19 32.59 22.05
CA ARG A 17 8.32 31.64 20.93
C ARG A 17 9.05 32.27 19.73
N ASN A 18 8.81 33.53 19.43
CA ASN A 18 9.52 34.23 18.37
C ASN A 18 10.97 34.52 18.74
N ASP A 19 11.27 34.78 20.02
CA ASP A 19 12.65 34.94 20.50
C ASP A 19 13.46 33.65 20.30
N ILE A 20 12.85 32.49 20.62
CA ILE A 20 13.46 31.17 20.36
C ILE A 20 13.68 30.92 18.85
N ARG A 21 12.75 31.36 17.99
CA ARG A 21 12.89 31.23 16.52
C ARG A 21 14.01 32.12 15.99
N ALA A 22 14.06 33.37 16.45
CA ALA A 22 15.10 34.33 16.10
C ALA A 22 16.49 33.81 16.51
N HIS A 23 16.61 33.23 17.70
CA HIS A 23 17.84 32.60 18.17
C HIS A 23 18.27 31.39 17.33
N LYS A 24 17.32 30.75 16.61
CA LYS A 24 17.57 29.64 15.68
C LYS A 24 17.72 30.11 14.22
N GLY A 25 17.77 31.42 13.96
CA GLY A 25 17.85 31.98 12.60
C GLY A 25 16.57 31.75 11.77
N ILE A 26 15.44 31.48 12.42
CA ILE A 26 14.15 31.25 11.77
C ILE A 26 13.32 32.52 11.87
N GLU A 27 12.70 32.95 10.77
CA GLU A 27 11.85 34.14 10.78
C GLU A 27 10.73 34.06 11.84
N PRO A 28 10.44 35.19 12.51
CA PRO A 28 9.37 35.27 13.49
C PRO A 28 8.03 34.97 12.83
N ALA A 29 7.23 34.12 13.48
CA ALA A 29 5.92 33.74 12.96
C ALA A 29 4.96 34.93 13.07
N SER A 30 4.09 35.11 12.07
CA SER A 30 2.99 36.08 12.16
C SER A 30 2.03 35.73 13.32
N VAL A 31 1.33 36.72 13.85
CA VAL A 31 0.27 36.52 14.87
C VAL A 31 -0.80 35.54 14.36
N LYS A 32 -1.18 35.62 13.07
CA LYS A 32 -2.13 34.70 12.43
C LYS A 32 -1.63 33.25 12.46
N THR A 33 -0.36 33.03 12.17
CA THR A 33 0.30 31.72 12.23
C THR A 33 0.32 31.18 13.66
N TYR A 34 0.60 32.05 14.64
CA TYR A 34 0.61 31.68 16.05
C TYR A 34 -0.78 31.29 16.57
N VAL A 35 -1.82 32.06 16.26
CA VAL A 35 -3.21 31.73 16.62
C VAL A 35 -3.63 30.39 16.00
N GLY A 36 -3.25 30.14 14.75
CA GLY A 36 -3.48 28.84 14.09
C GLY A 36 -2.82 27.68 14.83
N PHE A 37 -1.58 27.86 15.30
CA PHE A 37 -0.88 26.86 16.11
C PHE A 37 -1.59 26.60 17.44
N VAL A 38 -1.96 27.65 18.17
CA VAL A 38 -2.64 27.54 19.47
C VAL A 38 -3.99 26.82 19.33
N ARG A 39 -4.77 27.13 18.29
CA ARG A 39 -6.03 26.44 18.02
C ARG A 39 -5.80 24.95 17.72
N ALA A 40 -4.82 24.63 16.88
CA ALA A 40 -4.47 23.24 16.58
C ALA A 40 -4.02 22.46 17.82
N GLU A 41 -3.27 23.07 18.74
CA GLU A 41 -2.90 22.41 20.00
C GLU A 41 -4.11 22.16 20.90
N ARG A 42 -5.03 23.12 21.01
CA ARG A 42 -6.27 22.93 21.77
C ARG A 42 -7.15 21.84 21.17
N GLU A 43 -7.28 21.80 19.84
CA GLU A 43 -8.01 20.75 19.11
C GLU A 43 -7.40 19.37 19.37
N ARG A 44 -6.06 19.24 19.34
CA ARG A 44 -5.36 18.00 19.68
C ARG A 44 -5.58 17.58 21.13
N ALA A 45 -5.53 18.54 22.06
CA ALA A 45 -5.76 18.29 23.48
C ALA A 45 -7.20 17.83 23.76
N ALA A 46 -8.17 18.33 22.97
CA ALA A 46 -9.57 17.91 23.00
C ALA A 46 -9.86 16.59 22.27
N GLY A 47 -8.84 15.94 21.68
CA GLY A 47 -9.03 14.69 20.94
C GLY A 47 -9.65 14.84 19.55
N ALA A 48 -9.57 16.03 18.94
CA ALA A 48 -10.09 16.27 17.60
C ALA A 48 -9.10 15.83 16.50
N TYR A 49 -9.64 15.49 15.32
CA TYR A 49 -8.86 15.25 14.11
C TYR A 49 -8.51 16.59 13.43
N VAL A 50 -7.23 16.91 13.34
CA VAL A 50 -6.71 18.20 12.86
C VAL A 50 -6.18 18.07 11.43
N LEU A 51 -6.96 18.53 10.46
CA LEU A 51 -6.64 18.49 9.03
C LEU A 51 -6.19 19.83 8.44
N ARG A 52 -6.11 20.90 9.25
CA ARG A 52 -5.69 22.24 8.78
C ARG A 52 -4.33 22.29 8.07
N PRO A 53 -3.31 21.48 8.43
CA PRO A 53 -2.01 21.51 7.76
C PRO A 53 -2.01 20.98 6.31
N VAL A 54 -3.08 20.32 5.88
CA VAL A 54 -3.21 19.69 4.56
C VAL A 54 -4.36 20.32 3.78
N SER A 55 -4.23 20.38 2.46
CA SER A 55 -5.22 20.99 1.58
C SER A 55 -5.38 20.19 0.28
N GLY A 56 -6.41 20.50 -0.51
CA GLY A 56 -6.67 19.87 -1.81
C GLY A 56 -6.93 18.37 -1.71
N THR A 57 -6.43 17.62 -2.69
CA THR A 57 -6.60 16.17 -2.83
C THR A 57 -6.15 15.41 -1.59
N LEU A 58 -4.99 15.76 -1.03
CA LEU A 58 -4.47 15.12 0.17
C LEU A 58 -5.45 15.21 1.36
N ARG A 59 -6.16 16.34 1.50
CA ARG A 59 -7.15 16.49 2.57
C ARG A 59 -8.34 15.55 2.35
N LEU A 60 -8.82 15.40 1.12
CA LEU A 60 -9.91 14.49 0.78
C LEU A 60 -9.53 13.03 1.04
N GLU A 61 -8.32 12.64 0.64
CA GLU A 61 -7.79 11.30 0.90
C GLU A 61 -7.75 10.97 2.40
N LEU A 62 -7.31 11.92 3.23
CA LEU A 62 -7.26 11.78 4.68
C LEU A 62 -8.66 11.73 5.31
N GLN A 63 -9.61 12.51 4.80
CA GLN A 63 -11.01 12.46 5.23
C GLN A 63 -11.67 11.14 4.85
N TYR A 64 -11.41 10.65 3.64
CA TYR A 64 -11.88 9.34 3.19
C TYR A 64 -11.37 8.22 4.11
N LEU A 65 -10.09 8.24 4.48
CA LEU A 65 -9.54 7.22 5.38
C LEU A 65 -10.21 7.25 6.76
N LEU A 66 -10.50 8.42 7.32
CA LEU A 66 -11.25 8.53 8.57
C LEU A 66 -12.66 7.97 8.43
N GLN A 67 -13.37 8.37 7.37
CA GLN A 67 -14.74 7.92 7.11
C GLN A 67 -14.78 6.40 6.91
N HIS A 68 -13.87 5.85 6.11
CA HIS A 68 -13.74 4.42 5.86
C HIS A 68 -13.53 3.62 7.16
N GLU A 69 -12.69 4.10 8.07
CA GLU A 69 -12.48 3.41 9.35
C GLU A 69 -13.73 3.45 10.24
N VAL A 70 -14.44 4.59 10.26
CA VAL A 70 -15.73 4.72 10.96
C VAL A 70 -16.79 3.79 10.36
N ASP A 71 -16.90 3.73 9.03
CA ASP A 71 -17.85 2.86 8.33
C ASP A 71 -17.56 1.38 8.59
N MET A 72 -16.28 1.03 8.80
CA MET A 72 -15.84 -0.31 9.20
C MET A 72 -15.98 -0.57 10.71
N GLY A 73 -16.59 0.35 11.47
CA GLY A 73 -16.80 0.23 12.91
C GLY A 73 -15.52 0.35 13.74
N ARG A 74 -14.42 0.85 13.17
CA ARG A 74 -13.12 0.99 13.83
C ARG A 74 -12.93 2.43 14.33
N GLN A 75 -12.37 2.56 15.54
CA GLN A 75 -11.99 3.86 16.08
C GLN A 75 -10.56 4.20 15.72
N VAL A 76 -10.36 5.37 15.11
CA VAL A 76 -9.02 5.91 14.84
C VAL A 76 -8.58 6.75 16.02
N ASN A 77 -7.41 6.45 16.61
CA ASN A 77 -6.88 7.29 17.68
C ASN A 77 -6.53 8.70 17.13
N PRO A 78 -7.13 9.79 17.65
CA PRO A 78 -6.92 11.13 17.13
C PRO A 78 -5.46 11.61 17.23
N ARG A 79 -4.71 11.19 18.27
CA ARG A 79 -3.29 11.52 18.39
C ARG A 79 -2.48 10.87 17.29
N ARG A 80 -2.68 9.57 17.07
CA ARG A 80 -1.99 8.80 16.02
C ARG A 80 -2.32 9.34 14.63
N PHE A 81 -3.57 9.73 14.40
CA PHE A 81 -3.99 10.37 13.15
C PHE A 81 -3.36 11.76 12.97
N ASN A 82 -3.29 12.57 14.01
CA ASN A 82 -2.68 13.90 13.93
C ASN A 82 -1.16 13.84 13.69
N ASP A 83 -0.47 12.84 14.24
CA ASP A 83 0.94 12.57 13.92
C ASP A 83 1.11 12.12 12.46
N PHE A 84 0.17 11.32 11.95
CA PHE A 84 0.11 10.92 10.54
C PHE A 84 -0.08 12.13 9.61
N VAL A 85 -1.01 13.03 9.91
CA VAL A 85 -1.21 14.28 9.16
C VAL A 85 0.06 15.15 9.20
N ALA A 86 0.71 15.25 10.36
CA ALA A 86 1.94 16.03 10.50
C ALA A 86 3.07 15.48 9.63
N LEU A 87 3.29 14.16 9.64
CA LEU A 87 4.31 13.50 8.81
C LEU A 87 4.07 13.79 7.32
N VAL A 88 2.85 13.57 6.83
CA VAL A 88 2.54 13.72 5.40
C VAL A 88 2.60 15.19 4.96
N SER A 89 2.16 16.12 5.82
CA SER A 89 2.27 17.56 5.54
C SER A 89 3.73 18.02 5.37
N GLY A 90 4.69 17.36 6.05
CA GLY A 90 6.11 17.67 5.94
C GLY A 90 6.78 17.20 4.63
N GLN A 91 6.12 16.34 3.85
CA GLN A 91 6.70 15.73 2.65
C GLN A 91 6.42 16.50 1.35
N SER A 92 5.69 17.62 1.41
CA SER A 92 5.27 18.42 0.23
C SER A 92 4.51 17.63 -0.86
N SER A 93 3.99 16.43 -0.53
CA SER A 93 3.20 15.62 -1.45
C SER A 93 1.78 16.15 -1.59
N ARG A 94 1.25 16.19 -2.81
CA ARG A 94 -0.14 16.60 -3.09
C ARG A 94 -1.17 15.47 -2.92
N SER A 95 -0.70 14.23 -2.81
CA SER A 95 -1.48 13.01 -2.68
C SER A 95 -0.65 11.92 -1.99
N LEU A 96 -1.28 11.05 -1.22
CA LEU A 96 -0.68 9.83 -0.66
C LEU A 96 -0.30 8.82 -1.75
N LEU A 97 -0.90 8.89 -2.94
CA LEU A 97 -0.59 8.04 -4.08
C LEU A 97 0.62 8.52 -4.90
N SER A 98 1.21 9.68 -4.55
CA SER A 98 2.39 10.18 -5.26
C SER A 98 3.65 9.36 -4.99
N ARG A 99 3.62 8.48 -4.00
CA ARG A 99 4.69 7.55 -3.61
C ARG A 99 4.10 6.17 -3.46
N SER A 100 4.89 5.15 -3.78
CA SER A 100 4.53 3.76 -3.62
C SER A 100 4.39 3.34 -2.14
N ALA A 101 3.69 2.24 -1.91
CA ALA A 101 3.55 1.63 -0.58
C ALA A 101 4.89 1.22 0.06
N GLN A 102 5.95 1.05 -0.74
CA GLN A 102 7.30 0.67 -0.28
C GLN A 102 8.13 1.91 0.11
N GLU A 103 7.87 3.07 -0.50
CA GLU A 103 8.57 4.32 -0.21
C GLU A 103 8.06 4.98 1.07
N TRP A 104 6.78 4.81 1.41
CA TRP A 104 6.20 5.42 2.61
C TRP A 104 6.81 4.94 3.94
N PRO A 105 7.09 3.64 4.15
CA PRO A 105 7.82 3.17 5.32
C PRO A 105 9.19 3.83 5.46
N LEU A 106 9.96 3.95 4.37
CA LEU A 106 11.29 4.59 4.38
C LEU A 106 11.23 6.06 4.81
N VAL A 107 10.16 6.74 4.43
CA VAL A 107 9.91 8.14 4.79
C VAL A 107 9.55 8.27 6.27
N ALA A 108 8.75 7.35 6.80
CA ALA A 108 8.43 7.30 8.22
C ALA A 108 9.66 7.00 9.08
N ASP A 109 10.51 6.07 8.63
CA ASP A 109 11.76 5.69 9.31
C ASP A 109 12.79 6.83 9.31
N GLY A 110 12.95 7.50 8.17
CA GLY A 110 13.79 8.69 8.05
C GLY A 110 13.35 9.82 8.99
N ALA A 111 12.07 9.86 9.34
CA ALA A 111 11.48 10.81 10.26
C ALA A 111 11.33 10.23 11.69
N ARG A 112 12.31 9.43 12.18
CA ARG A 112 12.49 8.77 13.51
C ARG A 112 11.34 8.86 14.53
N ARG A 113 10.86 10.07 14.84
CA ARG A 113 9.63 10.33 15.62
C ARG A 113 8.38 9.58 15.09
N TYR A 114 8.34 9.22 13.81
CA TYR A 114 7.15 8.69 13.14
C TYR A 114 7.33 7.28 12.55
N ALA A 115 8.43 6.57 12.87
CA ALA A 115 8.71 5.24 12.32
C ALA A 115 7.54 4.25 12.48
N ALA A 116 6.84 4.27 13.62
CA ALA A 116 5.67 3.45 13.91
C ALA A 116 4.42 3.75 13.03
N LEU A 117 4.47 4.77 12.17
CA LEU A 117 3.43 5.12 11.21
C LEU A 117 3.65 4.54 9.81
N GLY A 118 4.80 3.91 9.54
CA GLY A 118 5.08 3.30 8.22
C GLY A 118 4.02 2.28 7.80
N ALA A 119 3.64 1.38 8.70
CA ALA A 119 2.57 0.41 8.44
C ALA A 119 1.19 1.06 8.21
N LEU A 120 0.90 2.16 8.92
CA LEU A 120 -0.34 2.91 8.75
C LEU A 120 -0.37 3.63 7.39
N LEU A 121 0.77 4.16 6.94
CA LEU A 121 0.90 4.77 5.60
C LEU A 121 0.76 3.74 4.49
N ALA A 122 1.40 2.58 4.63
CA ALA A 122 1.23 1.49 3.67
C ALA A 122 -0.25 1.07 3.58
N TYR A 123 -0.91 0.90 4.72
CA TYR A 123 -2.34 0.62 4.79
C TYR A 123 -3.20 1.71 4.12
N ALA A 124 -2.94 2.98 4.45
CA ALA A 124 -3.65 4.12 3.88
C ALA A 124 -3.49 4.22 2.36
N HIS A 125 -2.25 4.05 1.88
CA HIS A 125 -1.95 3.99 0.45
C HIS A 125 -2.71 2.85 -0.22
N GLU A 126 -2.73 1.66 0.40
CA GLU A 126 -3.52 0.55 -0.11
C GLU A 126 -5.00 0.93 -0.22
N ARG A 127 -5.64 1.40 0.84
CA ARG A 127 -7.06 1.81 0.82
C ARG A 127 -7.39 2.88 -0.23
N LEU A 128 -6.45 3.76 -0.55
CA LEU A 128 -6.63 4.78 -1.59
C LEU A 128 -6.44 4.23 -3.00
N CYS A 129 -5.48 3.32 -3.21
CA CYS A 129 -5.48 2.50 -4.42
C CYS A 129 -6.80 1.74 -4.52
N GLU A 130 -7.34 1.25 -3.39
CA GLU A 130 -8.60 0.54 -3.40
C GLU A 130 -9.78 1.41 -3.83
N LEU A 131 -9.83 2.67 -3.38
CA LEU A 131 -10.83 3.64 -3.82
C LEU A 131 -10.66 4.01 -5.29
N ARG A 132 -9.43 4.29 -5.74
CA ARG A 132 -9.11 4.65 -7.12
C ARG A 132 -9.46 3.52 -8.09
N ASP A 133 -9.12 2.29 -7.72
CA ASP A 133 -9.28 1.10 -8.56
C ASP A 133 -10.68 0.47 -8.37
N GLY A 134 -11.43 0.85 -7.34
CA GLY A 134 -12.70 0.23 -6.95
C GLY A 134 -13.88 0.51 -7.89
N ALA A 135 -13.74 1.45 -8.82
CA ALA A 135 -14.70 1.67 -9.91
C ALA A 135 -14.36 0.85 -11.18
N ALA A 136 -13.21 0.20 -11.24
CA ALA A 136 -12.78 -0.62 -12.37
C ALA A 136 -13.10 -2.11 -12.14
N ASP A 137 -13.21 -2.88 -13.24
CA ASP A 137 -13.37 -4.34 -13.20
C ASP A 137 -12.36 -4.96 -12.21
N PRO A 138 -12.80 -5.63 -11.11
CA PRO A 138 -11.91 -6.25 -10.12
C PRO A 138 -10.92 -7.26 -10.71
N TRP A 139 -11.20 -7.75 -11.92
CA TRP A 139 -10.37 -8.70 -12.66
C TRP A 139 -9.35 -8.05 -13.58
N ALA A 140 -9.45 -6.74 -13.86
CA ALA A 140 -8.57 -6.03 -14.78
C ALA A 140 -7.09 -5.96 -14.30
N PRO A 141 -6.79 -5.68 -13.02
CA PRO A 141 -5.41 -5.62 -12.55
C PRO A 141 -4.70 -6.97 -12.66
N ASP A 142 -3.38 -6.95 -12.84
CA ASP A 142 -2.54 -8.15 -12.81
C ASP A 142 -2.30 -8.67 -11.39
N ARG A 143 -2.83 -7.99 -10.37
CA ARG A 143 -2.80 -8.44 -8.98
C ARG A 143 -4.23 -8.52 -8.44
N TRP A 144 -4.70 -9.74 -8.21
CA TRP A 144 -6.01 -9.97 -7.62
C TRP A 144 -5.89 -10.17 -6.13
N ARG A 145 -6.64 -9.39 -5.36
CA ARG A 145 -6.79 -9.57 -3.91
C ARG A 145 -8.06 -10.37 -3.68
N MET A 146 -7.97 -11.52 -3.03
CA MET A 146 -9.13 -12.43 -2.93
C MET A 146 -10.31 -11.76 -2.20
N ALA A 147 -10.03 -10.94 -1.19
CA ALA A 147 -11.03 -10.14 -0.47
C ALA A 147 -11.75 -9.08 -1.33
N ARG A 148 -11.29 -8.80 -2.56
CA ARG A 148 -11.85 -7.79 -3.47
C ARG A 148 -12.53 -8.42 -4.69
N LEU A 149 -12.41 -9.74 -4.86
CA LEU A 149 -13.07 -10.44 -5.94
C LEU A 149 -14.51 -10.78 -5.52
N PRO A 150 -15.48 -10.74 -6.46
CA PRO A 150 -16.85 -11.16 -6.20
C PRO A 150 -16.92 -12.70 -6.13
N LEU A 151 -16.33 -13.28 -5.09
CA LEU A 151 -16.27 -14.71 -4.81
C LEU A 151 -17.17 -15.06 -3.63
N GLY A 152 -17.77 -16.26 -3.66
CA GLY A 152 -18.62 -16.76 -2.59
C GLY A 152 -17.85 -17.03 -1.28
N ALA A 153 -18.60 -17.22 -0.20
CA ALA A 153 -18.06 -17.42 1.16
C ALA A 153 -17.13 -18.65 1.26
N GLU A 154 -17.23 -19.61 0.34
CA GLU A 154 -16.31 -20.74 0.22
C GLU A 154 -14.83 -20.34 0.04
N CYS A 155 -14.55 -19.15 -0.51
CA CYS A 155 -13.18 -18.66 -0.71
C CYS A 155 -12.65 -17.84 0.47
N ALA A 156 -13.50 -17.51 1.47
CA ALA A 156 -13.14 -16.61 2.57
C ALA A 156 -12.15 -17.23 3.58
N HIS A 157 -12.07 -18.56 3.63
CA HIS A 157 -11.20 -19.31 4.54
C HIS A 157 -9.86 -19.73 3.92
N ASP A 158 -9.58 -19.37 2.66
CA ASP A 158 -8.31 -19.71 2.01
C ASP A 158 -7.16 -18.84 2.56
N LYS A 159 -6.00 -19.45 2.75
CA LYS A 159 -4.76 -18.77 3.18
C LYS A 159 -4.19 -17.86 2.09
N THR A 160 -4.54 -18.10 0.83
CA THR A 160 -4.08 -17.27 -0.29
C THR A 160 -4.79 -15.92 -0.29
N ARG A 161 -4.08 -14.86 0.14
CA ARG A 161 -4.63 -13.49 0.19
C ARG A 161 -4.60 -12.76 -1.15
N SER A 162 -3.67 -13.12 -2.03
CA SER A 162 -3.54 -12.46 -3.35
C SER A 162 -2.92 -13.37 -4.40
N LEU A 163 -3.37 -13.20 -5.65
CA LEU A 163 -2.77 -13.79 -6.85
C LEU A 163 -2.07 -12.68 -7.64
N ASN A 164 -0.88 -12.97 -8.17
CA ASN A 164 -0.08 -12.01 -8.93
C ASN A 164 0.34 -12.62 -10.28
N PHE A 165 -0.18 -12.02 -11.35
CA PHE A 165 0.06 -12.37 -12.75
C PHE A 165 1.22 -11.56 -13.38
N GLY A 166 1.68 -10.49 -12.73
CA GLY A 166 2.70 -9.58 -13.27
C GLY A 166 4.07 -10.21 -13.53
N ALA A 167 4.37 -11.36 -12.92
CA ALA A 167 5.60 -12.11 -13.20
C ALA A 167 5.57 -12.88 -14.53
N ILE A 168 4.40 -13.01 -15.17
CA ILE A 168 4.24 -13.62 -16.50
C ILE A 168 4.43 -12.51 -17.53
N ARG A 169 5.59 -12.45 -18.19
CA ARG A 169 5.94 -11.30 -19.06
C ARG A 169 5.18 -11.34 -20.38
N ARG A 170 4.91 -12.55 -20.91
CA ARG A 170 4.21 -12.74 -22.18
C ARG A 170 2.73 -12.37 -22.04
N GLY A 171 2.31 -11.32 -22.76
CA GLY A 171 0.99 -10.72 -22.61
C GLY A 171 -0.17 -11.67 -22.95
N TRP A 172 -0.04 -12.44 -24.04
CA TRP A 172 -1.06 -13.42 -24.45
C TRP A 172 -1.29 -14.48 -23.37
N LEU A 173 -0.20 -14.99 -22.77
CA LEU A 173 -0.24 -16.02 -21.73
C LEU A 173 -0.82 -15.45 -20.43
N ARG A 174 -0.43 -14.23 -20.06
CA ARG A 174 -0.98 -13.53 -18.89
C ARG A 174 -2.49 -13.38 -18.99
N GLU A 175 -2.99 -12.91 -20.13
CA GLU A 175 -4.42 -12.71 -20.34
C GLU A 175 -5.19 -14.02 -20.40
N LEU A 176 -4.62 -15.07 -21.01
CA LEU A 176 -5.21 -16.41 -20.98
C LEU A 176 -5.32 -16.95 -19.55
N LEU A 177 -4.26 -16.81 -18.76
CA LEU A 177 -4.22 -17.26 -17.37
C LEU A 177 -5.18 -16.48 -16.48
N LYS A 178 -5.35 -15.18 -16.72
CA LYS A 178 -6.40 -14.38 -16.06
C LYS A 178 -7.78 -14.93 -16.42
N ARG A 179 -8.10 -15.13 -17.70
CA ARG A 179 -9.40 -15.71 -18.09
C ARG A 179 -9.67 -17.07 -17.46
N TRP A 180 -8.68 -17.96 -17.50
CA TRP A 180 -8.75 -19.29 -16.88
C TRP A 180 -8.94 -19.22 -15.36
N ALA A 181 -8.14 -18.42 -14.67
CA ALA A 181 -8.20 -18.26 -13.22
C ALA A 181 -9.56 -17.67 -12.79
N ARG A 182 -10.06 -16.67 -13.51
CA ARG A 182 -11.39 -16.08 -13.28
C ARG A 182 -12.47 -17.14 -13.39
N TYR A 183 -12.48 -17.92 -14.47
CA TYR A 183 -13.45 -19.00 -14.66
C TYR A 183 -13.41 -20.02 -13.51
N ARG A 184 -12.22 -20.46 -13.10
CA ARG A 184 -12.04 -21.44 -12.01
C ARG A 184 -12.53 -20.92 -10.66
N LEU A 185 -12.24 -19.66 -10.35
CA LEU A 185 -12.65 -19.02 -9.10
C LEU A 185 -14.15 -18.73 -9.08
N GLN A 186 -14.71 -18.20 -10.16
CA GLN A 186 -16.15 -17.90 -10.24
C GLN A 186 -17.03 -19.16 -10.27
N SER A 187 -16.54 -20.25 -10.87
CA SER A 187 -17.26 -21.53 -10.89
C SER A 187 -17.09 -22.33 -9.59
N GLY A 188 -16.26 -21.87 -8.65
CA GLY A 188 -15.92 -22.62 -7.44
C GLY A 188 -15.20 -23.94 -7.70
N THR A 189 -14.77 -24.21 -8.95
CA THR A 189 -14.14 -25.50 -9.32
C THR A 189 -12.70 -25.61 -8.82
N MET A 190 -12.10 -24.51 -8.36
CA MET A 190 -10.76 -24.53 -7.77
C MET A 190 -10.60 -23.44 -6.73
N ALA A 191 -10.00 -23.80 -5.59
CA ALA A 191 -9.67 -22.86 -4.53
C ALA A 191 -8.56 -21.88 -4.97
N PRO A 192 -8.51 -20.64 -4.41
CA PRO A 192 -7.43 -19.68 -4.63
C PRO A 192 -6.01 -20.26 -4.49
N GLN A 193 -5.78 -21.13 -3.52
CA GLN A 193 -4.49 -21.83 -3.35
C GLN A 193 -4.12 -22.66 -4.60
N GLY A 194 -5.08 -23.38 -5.19
CA GLY A 194 -4.87 -24.15 -6.41
C GLY A 194 -4.50 -23.27 -7.60
N VAL A 195 -5.16 -22.11 -7.73
CA VAL A 195 -4.80 -21.11 -8.75
C VAL A 195 -3.38 -20.60 -8.53
N SER A 196 -3.01 -20.31 -7.29
CA SER A 196 -1.65 -19.85 -6.96
C SER A 196 -0.59 -20.89 -7.32
N HIS A 197 -0.85 -22.18 -7.09
CA HIS A 197 0.05 -23.26 -7.48
C HIS A 197 0.20 -23.35 -9.00
N ALA A 198 -0.89 -23.28 -9.76
CA ALA A 198 -0.82 -23.28 -11.22
C ALA A 198 -0.05 -22.07 -11.75
N LEU A 199 -0.31 -20.87 -11.22
CA LEU A 199 0.42 -19.66 -11.58
C LEU A 199 1.92 -19.77 -11.29
N TRP A 200 2.30 -20.49 -10.23
CA TRP A 200 3.72 -20.75 -9.96
C TRP A 200 4.35 -21.61 -11.08
N SER A 201 3.69 -22.68 -11.52
CA SER A 201 4.18 -23.50 -12.63
C SER A 201 4.40 -22.70 -13.91
N PHE A 202 3.50 -21.76 -14.24
CA PHE A 202 3.67 -20.88 -15.40
C PHE A 202 4.79 -19.85 -15.23
N LYS A 203 5.07 -19.39 -14.00
CA LYS A 203 6.25 -18.54 -13.74
C LYS A 203 7.55 -19.30 -13.92
N GLU A 204 7.58 -20.58 -13.56
CA GLU A 204 8.75 -21.42 -13.83
C GLU A 204 8.88 -21.75 -15.32
N LEU A 205 7.77 -21.91 -16.04
CA LEU A 205 7.79 -22.04 -17.50
C LEU A 205 8.37 -20.78 -18.16
N GLU A 206 7.92 -19.58 -17.76
CA GLU A 206 8.48 -18.31 -18.22
C GLU A 206 10.00 -18.27 -18.00
N ARG A 207 10.45 -18.61 -16.79
CA ARG A 207 11.87 -18.66 -16.43
C ARG A 207 12.64 -19.70 -17.26
N PHE A 208 12.04 -20.84 -17.55
CA PHE A 208 12.65 -21.86 -18.40
C PHE A 208 12.84 -21.33 -19.82
N CYS A 209 11.81 -20.73 -20.40
CA CYS A 209 11.88 -20.14 -21.73
C CYS A 209 12.94 -19.03 -21.81
N ASP A 210 13.06 -18.19 -20.77
CA ASP A 210 14.11 -17.17 -20.72
C ASP A 210 15.53 -17.75 -20.68
N LEU A 211 15.73 -18.88 -19.99
CA LEU A 211 17.04 -19.52 -19.87
C LEU A 211 17.43 -20.36 -21.07
N SER A 212 16.44 -20.84 -21.82
CA SER A 212 16.61 -21.65 -23.03
C SER A 212 16.55 -20.81 -24.31
N ASP A 213 16.45 -19.48 -24.19
CA ASP A 213 16.30 -18.51 -25.29
C ASP A 213 15.13 -18.86 -26.22
N VAL A 214 14.04 -19.38 -25.64
CA VAL A 214 12.82 -19.74 -26.37
C VAL A 214 11.84 -18.56 -26.35
N GLU A 215 11.58 -18.03 -27.52
CA GLU A 215 10.52 -17.04 -27.72
C GLU A 215 9.17 -17.74 -27.90
N LEU A 216 8.21 -17.41 -27.02
CA LEU A 216 6.82 -17.86 -27.09
C LEU A 216 5.95 -16.64 -27.39
N ALA A 217 5.85 -16.29 -28.66
CA ALA A 217 5.00 -15.24 -29.20
C ALA A 217 3.50 -15.62 -29.12
N ASP A 218 3.16 -16.92 -29.25
CA ASP A 218 1.78 -17.39 -29.21
C ASP A 218 1.61 -18.80 -28.60
N ALA A 219 0.36 -19.28 -28.58
CA ALA A 219 -0.02 -20.57 -28.03
C ALA A 219 0.38 -21.77 -28.91
N GLU A 220 0.58 -21.60 -30.22
CA GLU A 220 0.94 -22.69 -31.14
C GLU A 220 2.39 -23.15 -30.92
N GLN A 221 3.21 -22.26 -30.38
CA GLN A 221 4.60 -22.55 -30.03
C GLN A 221 4.74 -23.37 -28.73
N LEU A 222 3.64 -23.65 -28.02
CA LEU A 222 3.60 -24.66 -26.95
C LEU A 222 3.64 -26.07 -27.55
N SER A 223 4.80 -26.43 -28.08
CA SER A 223 5.04 -27.73 -28.68
C SER A 223 5.27 -28.80 -27.62
N ARG A 224 4.97 -30.06 -27.96
CA ARG A 224 5.29 -31.21 -27.11
C ARG A 224 6.78 -31.25 -26.70
N PRO A 225 7.75 -31.07 -27.61
CA PRO A 225 9.18 -31.06 -27.24
C PRO A 225 9.52 -30.00 -26.19
N LEU A 226 8.92 -28.81 -26.26
CA LEU A 226 9.13 -27.76 -25.28
C LEU A 226 8.60 -28.16 -23.90
N LEU A 227 7.39 -28.74 -23.86
CA LEU A 227 6.77 -29.20 -22.61
C LEU A 227 7.55 -30.36 -21.99
N GLU A 228 8.05 -31.29 -22.79
CA GLU A 228 8.89 -32.40 -22.33
C GLU A 228 10.21 -31.86 -21.75
N GLY A 229 10.89 -30.94 -22.45
CA GLY A 229 12.10 -30.29 -21.93
C GLY A 229 11.87 -29.50 -20.62
N PHE A 230 10.71 -28.86 -20.49
CA PHE A 230 10.30 -28.21 -19.25
C PHE A 230 10.06 -29.22 -18.13
N LEU A 231 9.37 -30.32 -18.40
CA LEU A 231 9.08 -31.38 -17.42
C LEU A 231 10.36 -32.09 -16.97
N ASP A 232 11.30 -32.35 -17.87
CA ASP A 232 12.62 -32.92 -17.54
C ASP A 232 13.38 -32.00 -16.59
N ARG A 233 13.33 -30.69 -16.82
CA ARG A 233 13.92 -29.69 -15.92
C ARG A 233 13.27 -29.69 -14.53
N LEU A 234 11.94 -29.85 -14.45
CA LEU A 234 11.23 -29.99 -13.17
C LEU A 234 11.51 -31.32 -12.47
N GLY A 235 11.78 -32.37 -13.24
CA GLY A 235 12.20 -33.69 -12.78
C GLY A 235 13.61 -33.70 -12.19
N ASN A 236 14.48 -32.80 -12.66
CA ASN A 236 15.87 -32.74 -12.23
C ASN A 236 16.01 -32.38 -10.72
N PRO A 237 16.62 -33.24 -9.90
CA PRO A 237 16.75 -33.03 -8.45
C PRO A 237 17.55 -31.78 -8.07
N ALA A 238 18.46 -31.30 -8.92
CA ALA A 238 19.19 -30.05 -8.70
C ALA A 238 18.27 -28.81 -8.70
N PHE A 239 17.17 -28.86 -9.46
CA PHE A 239 16.13 -27.83 -9.48
C PHE A 239 15.21 -27.93 -8.25
N ARG A 240 14.92 -29.16 -7.79
CA ARG A 240 14.08 -29.43 -6.60
C ARG A 240 14.77 -29.06 -5.26
N ALA A 241 16.10 -29.03 -5.21
CA ALA A 241 16.83 -28.60 -4.02
C ALA A 241 16.60 -27.10 -3.73
N GLY A 242 16.58 -26.23 -4.75
CA GLY A 242 16.24 -24.81 -4.60
C GLY A 242 14.79 -24.56 -4.16
N HIS A 243 13.89 -25.51 -4.42
CA HIS A 243 12.46 -25.46 -4.11
C HIS A 243 12.15 -25.63 -2.60
N ARG A 244 12.91 -26.45 -1.85
CA ARG A 244 12.75 -26.55 -0.37
C ARG A 244 13.23 -25.28 0.34
N PHE A 245 14.37 -24.72 -0.07
CA PHE A 245 14.94 -23.52 0.56
C PHE A 245 14.15 -22.23 0.30
N ALA A 246 13.48 -22.09 -0.85
CA ALA A 246 12.64 -20.92 -1.16
C ALA A 246 11.28 -20.95 -0.45
N ALA A 247 10.78 -22.15 -0.11
CA ALA A 247 9.59 -22.32 0.73
C ALA A 247 9.89 -22.07 2.22
N GLU A 248 11.09 -22.42 2.70
CA GLU A 248 11.55 -22.12 4.06
C GLU A 248 11.89 -20.64 4.28
N ARG A 249 12.54 -19.96 3.31
CA ARG A 249 12.81 -18.51 3.44
C ARG A 249 11.54 -17.65 3.53
N ARG A 250 10.48 -18.01 2.79
CA ARG A 250 9.17 -17.33 2.91
C ARG A 250 8.43 -17.62 4.22
N ARG A 251 8.81 -18.67 4.95
CA ARG A 251 8.30 -18.93 6.31
C ARG A 251 9.04 -18.10 7.37
N CYS A 252 10.33 -17.82 7.17
CA CYS A 252 11.11 -16.99 8.07
C CYS A 252 10.78 -15.49 7.95
N GLU A 253 10.44 -14.99 6.75
CA GLU A 253 10.08 -13.56 6.54
C GLU A 253 8.69 -13.16 7.06
N VAL A 254 7.84 -14.13 7.47
CA VAL A 254 6.51 -13.87 8.05
C VAL A 254 6.53 -13.94 9.58
N LEU A 255 7.66 -14.33 10.18
CA LEU A 255 7.85 -14.45 11.63
C LEU A 255 8.96 -13.51 12.16
N GLY A 256 9.44 -12.57 11.34
CA GLY A 256 10.39 -11.53 11.72
C GLY A 256 9.71 -10.17 11.87
#